data_AF-A0A9N7NBF9-F1
#
_entry.id   AF-A0A9N7NBF9-F1
#
_cell.length_a   1.000
_cell.length_b   1.000
_cell.length_c   1.000
_cell.angle_alpha   90.00
_cell.angle_beta   90.00
_cell.angle_gamma   90.00
#
_symmetry.space_group_name_H-M   'P 1'
#
loop_
_entity.id
_entity.type
_entity.pdbx_description
1 polymer ?
#
loop_
_entity_poly.entity_id
_entity_poly.type
_entity_poly.pdbx_seq_one_letter_code
_entity_poly.pdbx_strand_id
1 'polypeptide(L)' 'LNMRQRYWLELVKDYDCSIQYHPGKANVVADALSRKVTGDLTYVITQQSSLIH' A
#
# COMPACT_ATOMS: atom_id res chain seq x y z
N LEU A 1 17.28 12.45 3.27
CA LEU A 1 16.23 11.46 3.62
C LEU A 1 15.62 11.80 4.97
N ASN A 2 14.30 11.85 5.07
CA ASN A 2 13.59 12.00 6.34
C ASN A 2 13.65 10.69 7.17
N MET A 3 13.30 10.76 8.45
CA MET A 3 13.34 9.59 9.34
C MET A 3 12.46 8.43 8.86
N ARG A 4 11.29 8.74 8.29
CA ARG A 4 10.38 7.74 7.72
C ARG A 4 11.05 6.95 6.60
N GLN A 5 11.75 7.64 5.69
CA GLN A 5 12.44 7.03 4.55
C GLN A 5 13.58 6.11 5.01
N ARG A 6 14.32 6.48 6.07
CA ARG A 6 15.38 5.62 6.62
C ARG A 6 14.82 4.33 7.19
N TYR A 7 13.73 4.41 7.95
CA TYR A 7 13.06 3.24 8.50
C TYR A 7 12.55 2.30 7.41
N TRP A 8 11.96 2.85 6.34
CA TRP A 8 11.52 2.03 5.19
C TRP A 8 12.69 1.34 4.48
N LEU A 9 13.83 2.01 4.32
CA LEU A 9 15.01 1.38 3.73
C LEU A 9 15.56 0.24 4.59
N GLU A 10 15.55 0.40 5.92
CA GLU A 10 15.94 -0.66 6.84
C GLU A 10 15.01 -1.87 6.78
N LEU A 11 13.72 -1.67 6.53
CA LEU A 11 12.76 -2.75 6.41
C LEU A 11 12.88 -3.50 5.06
N VAL A 12 13.09 -2.76 3.98
CA VAL A 12 13.16 -3.34 2.62
C VAL A 12 14.44 -4.18 2.42
N LYS A 13 15.53 -3.88 3.16
CA LYS A 13 16.80 -4.62 3.04
C LYS A 13 16.68 -6.12 3.36
N ASP A 14 15.68 -6.50 4.15
CA ASP A 14 15.47 -7.88 4.59
C ASP A 14 14.68 -8.71 3.55
N TYR A 15 14.21 -8.06 2.48
CA TYR A 15 13.52 -8.70 1.36
C TYR A 15 14.46 -8.81 0.16
N ASP A 16 14.44 -9.96 -0.53
CA ASP A 16 15.12 -10.13 -1.82
C ASP A 16 14.33 -9.44 -2.95
N CYS A 17 14.35 -8.11 -2.95
CA CYS A 17 13.72 -7.30 -3.98
C CYS A 17 14.60 -6.13 -4.42
N SER A 18 14.67 -5.90 -5.72
CA SER A 18 15.36 -4.75 -6.30
C SER A 18 14.36 -3.62 -6.54
N ILE A 19 14.64 -2.41 -6.06
CA ILE A 19 13.84 -1.23 -6.36
C ILE A 19 14.15 -0.78 -7.80
N GLN A 20 13.26 -1.11 -8.74
CA GLN A 20 13.37 -0.69 -10.14
C GLN A 20 12.37 0.41 -10.45
N TYR A 21 12.87 1.63 -10.66
CA TYR A 21 12.02 2.76 -11.04
C TYR A 21 11.75 2.76 -12.54
N HIS A 22 10.48 2.72 -12.90
CA HIS A 22 10.01 2.73 -14.28
C HIS A 22 9.18 3.98 -14.53
N PRO A 23 9.75 5.04 -15.15
CA PRO A 23 8.99 6.23 -15.47
C PRO A 23 7.87 5.90 -16.48
N GLY A 24 6.64 6.34 -16.19
CA GLY A 24 5.49 6.22 -17.09
C GLY A 24 4.61 4.98 -16.87
N LYS A 25 4.36 4.21 -17.93
CA LYS A 25 3.24 3.24 -18.05
C LYS A 25 3.27 2.10 -17.03
N ALA A 26 4.43 1.78 -16.45
CA ALA A 26 4.55 0.76 -15.41
C ALA A 26 3.88 1.15 -14.08
N ASN A 27 3.74 2.46 -13.81
CA ASN A 27 3.01 2.94 -12.64
C ASN A 27 1.48 2.88 -12.81
N VAL A 28 0.96 2.59 -14.01
CA VAL A 28 -0.50 2.60 -14.26
C VAL A 28 -1.23 1.58 -13.42
N VAL A 29 -0.64 0.39 -13.21
CA VAL A 29 -1.24 -0.65 -12.36
C VAL A 29 -1.24 -0.23 -10.89
N ALA A 30 -0.11 0.28 -10.39
CA ALA A 30 0.02 0.77 -9.02
C ALA A 30 -0.91 1.97 -8.74
N ASP A 31 -0.99 2.91 -9.68
CA ASP A 31 -1.86 4.10 -9.62
C ASP A 31 -3.35 3.72 -9.72
N ALA A 32 -3.72 2.78 -10.59
CA ALA A 32 -5.07 2.23 -10.67
C ALA A 32 -5.49 1.50 -9.37
N LEU A 33 -4.58 0.71 -8.78
CA LEU A 33 -4.82 0.03 -7.50
C LEU A 33 -4.90 1.02 -6.33
N SER A 34 -4.03 2.03 -6.29
CA SER A 34 -4.04 3.06 -5.24
C SER A 34 -5.30 3.93 -5.27
N ARG A 35 -5.91 4.10 -6.44
CA ARG A 35 -7.20 4.79 -6.59
C ARG A 35 -8.39 3.93 -6.19
N LYS A 36 -8.21 2.62 -5.99
CA LYS A 36 -9.26 1.75 -5.48
C LYS A 36 -9.40 2.02 -3.98
N VAL A 37 -10.33 2.91 -3.67
CA VAL A 37 -10.63 3.37 -2.31
C VAL A 37 -11.03 2.16 -1.46
N THR A 38 -10.18 1.85 -0.47
CA THR A 38 -10.50 0.96 0.65
C THR A 38 -11.66 1.46 1.49
N GLY A 39 -12.25 2.63 1.21
CA GLY A 39 -13.45 3.16 1.87
C GLY A 39 -14.64 2.21 1.80
N ASP A 40 -14.90 1.56 0.66
CA ASP A 40 -16.01 0.60 0.58
C ASP A 40 -15.73 -0.69 1.36
N LEU A 41 -14.53 -1.25 1.26
CA LEU A 41 -14.18 -2.49 1.95
C LEU A 41 -14.02 -2.29 3.46
N THR A 42 -13.45 -1.16 3.90
CA THR A 42 -13.31 -0.81 5.33
C THR A 42 -14.64 -0.44 5.96
N TYR A 43 -15.54 0.24 5.23
CA TYR A 43 -16.91 0.49 5.66
C TYR A 43 -17.70 -0.82 5.81
N VAL A 44 -17.60 -1.74 4.84
CA VAL A 44 -18.28 -3.05 4.92
C VAL A 44 -17.75 -3.90 6.08
N ILE A 45 -16.43 -3.94 6.30
CA ILE A 45 -15.82 -4.71 7.40
C ILE A 45 -16.19 -4.14 8.78
N THR A 46 -16.18 -2.81 8.95
CA THR A 46 -16.60 -2.18 10.22
C THR A 46 -18.09 -2.31 10.48
N GLN A 47 -18.93 -2.27 9.45
CA GLN A 47 -20.38 -2.51 9.57
C GLN A 47 -20.74 -3.98 9.83
N GLN A 48 -19.92 -4.95 9.41
CA GLN A 48 -20.17 -6.36 9.70
C GLN A 48 -19.74 -6.74 11.13
N SER A 49 -18.76 -6.02 11.70
CA SER A 49 -18.30 -6.23 13.07
C SER A 49 -19.33 -5.83 14.14
N SER A 50 -20.32 -4.98 13.81
CA SER A 50 -21.43 -4.63 14.71
C SER A 50 -22.58 -5.65 14.73
N LEU A 51 -22.53 -6.68 13.87
CA LEU A 51 -23.50 -7.79 13.85
C LEU A 51 -23.01 -9.03 14.61
N ILE A 52 -21.84 -8.94 15.25
CA ILE A 52 -21.27 -10.01 16.08
C ILE A 52 -21.27 -9.51 17.54
N HIS A 53 -22.46 -9.48 18.14
CA HIS A 53 -22.63 -9.40 19.59
C HIS A 53 -23.79 -10.31 20.01
#